data_AF-A0A286RBP2-F1
#
_entry.id   AF-A0A286RBP2-F1
#
_cell.length_a   1.000
_cell.length_b   1.000
_cell.length_c   1.000
_cell.angle_alpha   90.00
_cell.angle_beta   90.00
_cell.angle_gamma   90.00
#
_symmetry.space_group_name_H-M   'P 1'
#
loop_
_entity.id
_entity.type
_entity.pdbx_description
1 polymer ?
#
loop_
_entity_poly.entity_id
_entity_poly.type
_entity_poly.pdbx_seq_one_letter_code
_entity_poly.pdbx_strand_id
1 'polypeptide(L)'
;MEFDPAVIPFTLFLLALIALSVGLIVLGHLCGPKRPNPVKAMPYESGVDPFHDTARRFHVRYHVLAVVFLVFDVELLILYPWVLAIRGQPGVASGRVSVAQGPAASGAPAPVATDASGGIPTFAPSSRGGTEESGFSLMAVMTSVVGSGLIFFALLTLGYIYDWRRRAFDWS
;
A
#
# COMPACT_ATOMS: atom_id res chain seq x y z
N MET A 1 22.36 12.54 4.35
CA MET A 1 21.23 11.87 3.67
C MET A 1 21.78 10.53 3.21
N GLU A 2 21.74 9.52 4.07
CA GLU A 2 22.17 8.17 3.68
C GLU A 2 21.07 7.58 2.81
N PHE A 3 21.40 7.21 1.58
CA PHE A 3 20.46 6.54 0.69
C PHE A 3 20.48 5.05 1.02
N ASP A 4 19.33 4.49 1.37
CA ASP A 4 19.21 3.04 1.57
C ASP A 4 19.64 2.30 0.28
N PRO A 5 20.53 1.30 0.36
CA PRO A 5 21.01 0.59 -0.82
C PRO A 5 19.88 -0.07 -1.63
N ALA A 6 18.72 -0.29 -1.01
CA ALA A 6 17.52 -0.81 -1.65
C ALA A 6 16.82 0.16 -2.62
N VAL A 7 16.92 1.49 -2.41
CA VAL A 7 16.24 2.48 -3.27
C VAL A 7 17.06 2.87 -4.50
N ILE A 8 18.36 2.59 -4.48
CA ILE A 8 19.31 2.86 -5.57
C ILE A 8 18.87 2.21 -6.91
N PRO A 9 18.58 0.88 -6.98
CA PRO A 9 18.19 0.27 -8.25
C PRO A 9 16.88 0.82 -8.81
N PHE A 10 15.90 1.11 -7.95
CA PHE A 10 14.63 1.71 -8.36
C PHE A 10 14.83 3.10 -8.96
N THR A 11 15.63 3.93 -8.30
CA THR A 11 15.91 5.30 -8.76
C THR A 11 16.67 5.30 -10.08
N LEU A 12 17.66 4.43 -10.24
CA LEU A 12 18.41 4.28 -11.49
C LEU A 12 17.51 3.79 -12.64
N PHE A 13 16.61 2.85 -12.37
CA PHE A 13 15.66 2.37 -13.38
C PHE A 13 14.73 3.48 -13.84
N LEU A 14 14.16 4.26 -12.91
CA LEU A 14 13.31 5.39 -13.25
C LEU A 14 14.05 6.45 -14.08
N LEU A 15 15.29 6.77 -13.70
CA LEU A 15 16.14 7.68 -14.45
C LEU A 15 16.42 7.15 -15.87
N ALA A 16 16.68 5.85 -16.01
CA ALA A 16 16.90 5.22 -17.30
C ALA A 16 15.66 5.30 -18.21
N LEU A 17 14.44 5.12 -17.67
CA LEU A 17 13.19 5.28 -18.44
C LEU A 17 13.00 6.71 -18.91
N ILE A 18 13.26 7.69 -18.04
CA ILE A 18 13.17 9.11 -18.40
C ILE A 18 14.22 9.44 -19.47
N ALA A 19 15.47 9.00 -19.29
CA ALA A 19 16.55 9.22 -20.24
C ALA A 19 16.26 8.57 -21.59
N LEU A 20 15.70 7.36 -21.61
CA LEU A 20 15.28 6.68 -22.83
C LEU A 20 14.14 7.43 -23.52
N SER A 21 13.12 7.86 -22.78
CA SER A 21 11.97 8.61 -23.31
C SER A 21 12.42 9.94 -23.95
N VAL A 22 13.22 10.71 -23.22
CA VAL A 22 13.80 11.96 -23.74
C VAL A 22 14.72 11.68 -24.93
N GLY A 23 15.55 10.64 -24.84
CA GLY A 23 16.47 10.22 -25.90
C GLY A 23 15.73 9.88 -27.20
N LEU A 24 14.60 9.16 -27.11
CA LEU A 24 13.75 8.84 -28.26
C LEU A 24 13.11 10.09 -28.87
N ILE A 25 12.62 11.02 -28.05
CA ILE A 25 12.06 12.30 -28.52
C ILE A 25 13.14 13.12 -29.24
N VAL A 26 14.33 13.26 -28.64
CA VAL A 26 15.47 13.98 -29.21
C VAL A 26 15.90 13.33 -30.53
N LEU A 27 16.07 12.01 -30.55
CA LEU A 27 16.46 11.28 -31.75
C LEU A 27 15.42 11.45 -32.87
N GLY A 28 14.12 11.37 -32.55
CA GLY A 28 13.03 11.65 -33.49
C GLY A 28 13.09 13.06 -34.06
N HIS A 29 13.41 14.06 -33.24
CA HIS A 29 13.59 15.45 -33.67
C HIS A 29 14.85 15.70 -34.51
N LEU A 30 15.92 14.91 -34.30
CA LEU A 30 17.18 15.03 -35.04
C LEU A 30 17.12 14.28 -36.39
N CYS A 31 16.55 13.07 -36.42
CA CYS A 31 16.49 12.23 -37.62
C CYS A 31 15.32 12.58 -38.56
N GLY A 32 14.31 13.33 -38.10
CA GLY A 32 13.12 13.66 -38.90
C GLY A 32 13.33 14.81 -39.90
N PRO A 33 12.82 14.71 -41.15
CA PRO A 33 12.86 15.81 -42.11
C PRO A 33 12.00 17.00 -41.65
N LYS A 34 12.64 18.15 -41.49
CA LYS A 34 11.99 19.39 -41.00
C LYS A 34 11.47 20.20 -42.19
N ARG A 35 10.17 20.04 -42.51
CA ARG A 35 9.45 20.86 -43.51
C ARG A 35 8.19 21.48 -42.87
N PRO A 36 8.33 22.58 -42.13
CA PRO A 36 7.19 23.27 -41.55
C PRO A 36 6.37 23.92 -42.68
N ASN A 37 5.05 23.73 -42.65
CA ASN A 37 4.10 24.35 -43.57
C ASN A 37 2.92 24.86 -42.71
N PRO A 38 2.43 26.09 -42.89
CA PRO A 38 1.28 26.62 -42.14
C PRO A 38 0.06 25.69 -42.20
N VAL A 39 -0.20 25.05 -43.35
CA VAL A 39 -1.31 24.09 -43.53
C VAL A 39 -1.07 22.79 -42.75
N LYS A 40 0.19 22.39 -42.53
CA LYS A 40 0.53 21.21 -41.71
C LYS A 40 0.45 21.49 -40.21
N ALA A 41 0.52 22.77 -39.82
CA ALA A 41 0.46 23.21 -38.44
C ALA A 41 -0.96 23.58 -37.97
N MET A 42 -1.92 23.69 -38.89
CA MET A 42 -3.31 23.98 -38.54
C MET A 42 -4.00 22.77 -37.89
N PRO A 43 -4.89 22.97 -36.90
CA PRO A 43 -5.74 21.91 -36.36
C PRO A 43 -6.53 21.19 -37.46
N TYR A 44 -6.64 19.87 -37.36
CA TYR A 44 -7.34 19.07 -38.35
C TYR A 44 -8.86 19.17 -38.18
N GLU A 45 -9.56 19.71 -39.18
CA GLU A 45 -11.02 19.76 -39.23
C GLU A 45 -11.55 19.38 -40.64
N SER A 46 -11.07 18.27 -41.21
CA SER A 46 -11.56 17.72 -42.50
C SER A 46 -11.58 18.71 -43.69
N GLY A 47 -10.64 19.66 -43.73
CA GLY A 47 -10.48 20.62 -44.84
C GLY A 47 -11.21 21.95 -44.66
N VAL A 48 -11.83 22.19 -43.50
CA VAL A 48 -12.29 23.54 -43.11
C VAL A 48 -11.31 24.21 -42.16
N ASP A 49 -11.19 25.53 -42.26
CA ASP A 49 -10.40 26.30 -41.31
C ASP A 49 -11.03 26.21 -39.91
N PRO A 50 -10.23 26.11 -38.83
CA PRO A 50 -10.77 25.93 -37.49
C PRO A 50 -11.65 27.13 -37.09
N PHE A 51 -12.96 26.90 -37.01
CA PHE A 51 -13.94 27.97 -36.73
C PHE A 51 -14.24 28.14 -35.23
N HIS A 52 -13.78 27.22 -34.37
CA HIS A 52 -14.20 27.16 -32.97
C HIS A 52 -13.07 27.44 -31.98
N ASP A 53 -13.44 28.18 -30.92
CA ASP A 53 -12.60 28.39 -29.73
C ASP A 53 -12.34 27.06 -29.00
N THR A 54 -11.11 26.87 -28.53
CA THR A 54 -10.65 25.65 -27.85
C THR A 54 -11.27 25.51 -26.45
N ALA A 55 -11.74 26.60 -25.85
CA ALA A 55 -12.31 26.65 -24.50
C ALA A 55 -13.82 26.32 -24.45
N ARG A 56 -14.25 25.26 -25.14
CA ARG A 56 -15.64 24.81 -25.09
C ARG A 56 -15.92 24.10 -23.76
N ARG A 57 -17.10 24.36 -23.18
CA ARG A 57 -17.56 23.64 -21.99
C ARG A 57 -17.81 22.18 -22.35
N PHE A 58 -16.98 21.29 -21.84
CA PHE A 58 -17.22 19.86 -21.90
C PHE A 58 -18.38 19.48 -20.98
N HIS A 59 -19.06 18.38 -21.30
CA HIS A 59 -20.16 17.89 -20.47
C HIS A 59 -19.68 17.60 -19.04
N VAL A 60 -20.46 18.01 -18.04
CA VAL A 60 -20.15 17.86 -16.60
C VAL A 60 -19.93 16.38 -16.20
N ARG A 61 -20.39 15.44 -17.02
CA ARG A 61 -20.26 13.99 -16.84
C ARG A 61 -18.81 13.54 -16.61
N TYR A 62 -17.84 14.16 -17.29
CA TYR A 62 -16.42 13.84 -17.08
C TYR A 62 -15.92 14.25 -15.69
N HIS A 63 -16.50 15.28 -15.10
CA HIS A 63 -16.17 15.72 -13.75
C HIS A 63 -16.73 14.77 -12.68
N VAL A 64 -17.93 14.24 -12.89
CA VAL A 64 -18.53 13.23 -11.98
C VAL A 64 -17.64 11.98 -11.90
N LEU A 65 -17.13 11.50 -13.04
CA LEU A 65 -16.17 10.39 -13.07
C LEU A 65 -14.89 10.70 -12.28
N ALA A 66 -14.36 11.93 -12.39
CA ALA A 66 -13.17 12.35 -11.65
C ALA A 66 -13.41 12.39 -10.14
N VAL A 67 -14.57 12.89 -9.69
CA VAL A 67 -14.93 12.96 -8.27
C VAL A 67 -15.17 11.56 -7.70
N VAL A 68 -15.87 10.68 -8.42
CA VAL A 68 -16.08 9.28 -7.98
C VAL A 68 -14.75 8.52 -7.92
N PHE A 69 -13.87 8.70 -8.90
CA PHE A 69 -12.53 8.12 -8.86
C PHE A 69 -11.72 8.63 -7.67
N LEU A 70 -11.74 9.93 -7.40
CA LEU A 70 -11.02 10.52 -6.27
C LEU A 70 -11.48 9.96 -4.92
N VAL A 71 -12.80 9.81 -4.73
CA VAL A 71 -13.36 9.25 -3.49
C VAL A 71 -12.94 7.79 -3.32
N PHE A 72 -12.96 7.00 -4.39
CA PHE A 72 -12.51 5.60 -4.37
C PHE A 72 -10.98 5.47 -4.17
N ASP A 73 -10.17 6.31 -4.79
CA ASP A 73 -8.71 6.30 -4.63
C ASP A 73 -8.30 6.61 -3.18
N VAL A 74 -8.95 7.59 -2.56
CA VAL A 74 -8.75 7.91 -1.13
C VAL A 74 -9.21 6.76 -0.22
N GLU A 75 -10.27 6.02 -0.59
CA GLU A 75 -10.72 4.85 0.17
C GLU A 75 -9.63 3.78 0.26
N LEU A 76 -8.96 3.48 -0.86
CA LEU A 76 -7.88 2.49 -0.89
C LEU A 76 -6.71 2.91 0.00
N LEU A 77 -6.39 4.21 0.04
CA LEU A 77 -5.37 4.75 0.91
C LEU A 77 -5.73 4.57 2.39
N ILE A 78 -6.99 4.80 2.76
CA ILE A 78 -7.50 4.61 4.14
C ILE A 78 -7.55 3.13 4.51
N LEU A 79 -7.76 2.22 3.55
CA LEU A 79 -7.76 0.78 3.80
C LEU A 79 -6.34 0.21 4.01
N TYR A 80 -5.30 0.87 3.49
CA TYR A 80 -3.92 0.38 3.54
C TYR A 80 -3.40 0.09 4.96
N PRO A 81 -3.57 0.97 5.98
CA PRO A 81 -3.16 0.68 7.35
C PRO A 81 -3.81 -0.56 7.97
N TRP A 82 -5.05 -0.87 7.60
CA TRP A 82 -5.77 -2.06 8.08
C TRP A 82 -5.13 -3.34 7.56
N VAL A 83 -4.77 -3.36 6.27
CA VAL A 83 -4.03 -4.48 5.66
C VAL A 83 -2.68 -4.68 6.35
N LEU A 84 -1.99 -3.59 6.71
CA LEU A 84 -0.73 -3.65 7.43
C LEU A 84 -0.92 -4.12 8.88
N ALA A 85 -1.97 -3.68 9.58
CA ALA A 85 -2.27 -4.11 10.95
C ALA A 85 -2.56 -5.61 11.04
N ILE A 86 -3.23 -6.18 10.03
CA ILE A 86 -3.47 -7.62 9.93
C ILE A 86 -2.15 -8.38 9.68
N ARG A 87 -1.22 -7.81 8.89
CA ARG A 87 0.09 -8.41 8.60
C ARG A 87 1.11 -8.27 9.74
N GLY A 88 0.97 -7.25 10.57
CA GLY A 88 1.87 -6.94 11.68
C GLY A 88 1.75 -7.87 12.89
N GLN A 89 0.92 -8.91 12.85
CA GLN A 89 0.82 -9.87 13.95
C GLN A 89 2.01 -10.83 13.94
N PRO A 90 2.89 -10.80 14.95
CA PRO A 90 4.11 -11.62 15.01
C PRO A 90 3.85 -13.14 15.15
N GLY A 91 2.60 -13.61 15.10
CA GLY A 91 2.22 -15.01 15.23
C GLY A 91 1.72 -15.72 13.97
N VAL A 92 1.34 -15.00 12.90
CA VAL A 92 0.68 -15.64 11.73
C VAL A 92 1.69 -16.05 10.64
N ALA A 93 2.84 -15.38 10.55
CA ALA A 93 3.90 -15.71 9.59
C ALA A 93 5.15 -16.37 10.23
N SER A 94 5.19 -16.50 11.56
CA SER A 94 6.33 -17.08 12.28
C SER A 94 6.22 -18.61 12.39
N GLY A 95 5.94 -19.26 11.27
CA GLY A 95 6.22 -20.69 11.06
C GLY A 95 7.71 -20.94 10.78
N ARG A 96 8.61 -20.12 11.33
CA ARG A 96 10.02 -20.51 11.41
C ARG A 96 10.08 -21.48 12.58
N VAL A 97 10.10 -22.76 12.25
CA VAL A 97 10.56 -23.80 13.17
C VAL A 97 11.88 -23.28 13.75
N SER A 98 11.82 -22.79 14.99
CA SER A 98 12.99 -22.61 15.80
C SER A 98 13.47 -24.02 16.07
N VAL A 99 14.30 -24.54 15.16
CA VAL A 99 15.15 -25.68 15.47
C VAL A 99 15.84 -25.25 16.74
N ALA A 100 15.49 -25.90 17.84
CA ALA A 100 16.12 -25.69 19.12
C ALA A 100 17.62 -25.73 18.85
N GLN A 101 18.26 -24.58 18.97
CA GLN A 101 19.70 -24.50 19.04
C GLN A 101 20.00 -25.23 20.34
N GLY A 102 20.25 -26.53 20.23
CA GLY A 102 20.67 -27.37 21.34
C GLY A 102 21.81 -26.65 22.06
N PRO A 103 21.85 -26.71 23.40
CA PRO A 103 22.70 -25.84 24.19
C PRO A 103 24.14 -25.99 23.70
N ALA A 104 24.61 -24.96 22.98
CA ALA A 104 25.99 -24.84 22.59
C ALA A 104 26.79 -24.62 23.86
N ALA A 105 27.46 -25.68 24.29
CA ALA A 105 28.77 -25.67 24.91
C ALA A 105 29.24 -24.30 25.46
N SER A 106 28.82 -23.97 26.67
CA SER A 106 29.66 -23.24 27.61
C SER A 106 29.71 -24.07 28.88
N GLY A 107 30.88 -24.63 29.18
CA GLY A 107 31.09 -25.58 30.29
C GLY A 107 31.05 -24.92 31.67
N ALA A 108 29.98 -24.21 32.00
CA ALA A 108 29.75 -23.62 33.31
C ALA A 108 28.40 -24.10 33.87
N PRO A 109 28.37 -24.97 34.89
CA PRO A 109 27.12 -25.35 35.53
C PRO A 109 26.52 -24.16 36.29
N ALA A 110 25.21 -23.94 36.12
CA ALA A 110 24.43 -22.99 36.89
C ALA A 110 24.58 -23.26 38.40
N PRO A 111 24.52 -22.24 39.29
CA PRO A 111 24.67 -22.43 40.72
C PRO A 111 23.53 -23.31 41.25
N VAL A 112 23.88 -24.56 41.58
CA VAL A 112 23.04 -25.47 42.36
C VAL A 112 22.97 -24.92 43.77
N ALA A 113 21.80 -24.46 44.19
CA ALA A 113 21.53 -24.23 45.60
C ALA A 113 21.35 -25.61 46.28
N THR A 114 22.43 -26.15 46.84
CA THR A 114 22.40 -27.31 47.73
C THR A 114 21.86 -26.86 49.08
N ASP A 115 20.69 -27.35 49.49
CA ASP A 115 20.36 -27.33 50.90
C ASP A 115 21.29 -28.30 51.66
N ALA A 116 21.56 -28.00 52.92
CA ALA A 116 22.54 -28.72 53.75
C ALA A 116 22.09 -30.12 54.20
N SER A 117 21.14 -30.74 53.49
CA SER A 117 20.51 -31.99 53.88
C SER A 117 20.41 -32.99 52.72
N GLY A 118 21.51 -33.21 51.99
CA GLY A 118 21.78 -34.42 51.19
C GLY A 118 20.61 -35.01 50.38
N GLY A 119 19.73 -34.19 49.82
CA GLY A 119 18.50 -34.59 49.14
C GLY A 119 18.50 -34.28 47.64
N ILE A 120 17.64 -34.98 46.90
CA ILE A 120 17.46 -34.89 45.43
C ILE A 120 17.28 -33.42 45.00
N PRO A 121 17.91 -32.97 43.89
CA PRO A 121 17.73 -31.61 43.38
C PRO A 121 16.26 -31.34 43.07
N THR A 122 15.61 -30.57 43.94
CA THR A 122 14.23 -30.13 43.76
C THR A 122 14.26 -28.84 42.97
N PHE A 123 13.85 -28.89 41.71
CA PHE A 123 13.57 -27.68 40.94
C PHE A 123 12.40 -26.96 41.61
N ALA A 124 12.67 -25.83 42.26
CA ALA A 124 11.62 -24.95 42.75
C ALA A 124 10.77 -24.50 41.53
N PRO A 125 9.45 -24.75 41.51
CA PRO A 125 8.61 -24.17 40.49
C PRO A 125 8.67 -22.66 40.67
N SER A 126 9.25 -21.96 39.70
CA SER A 126 9.22 -20.50 39.68
C SER A 126 7.76 -20.08 39.71
N SER A 127 7.37 -19.38 40.78
CA SER A 127 6.04 -18.79 40.91
C SER A 127 5.87 -17.80 39.75
N ARG A 128 5.16 -18.24 38.71
CA ARG A 128 4.70 -17.39 37.63
C ARG A 128 3.73 -16.39 38.25
N GLY A 129 4.26 -15.23 38.64
CA GLY A 129 3.47 -14.09 39.03
C GLY A 129 2.44 -13.85 37.94
N GLY A 130 1.17 -13.93 38.29
CA GLY A 130 0.10 -13.50 37.41
C GLY A 130 0.28 -12.00 37.19
N THR A 131 0.82 -11.64 36.03
CA THR A 131 0.48 -10.35 35.47
C THR A 131 -0.99 -10.44 35.10
N GLU A 132 -1.81 -9.71 35.84
CA GLU A 132 -3.15 -9.31 35.41
C GLU A 132 -3.00 -8.55 34.09
N GLU A 133 -2.95 -9.29 32.98
CA GLU A 133 -3.04 -8.72 31.64
C GLU A 133 -4.49 -8.26 31.44
N SER A 134 -4.73 -6.99 31.74
CA SER A 134 -5.95 -6.25 31.46
C SER A 134 -6.46 -6.53 30.04
N GLY A 135 -7.50 -7.36 29.93
CA GLY A 135 -8.69 -7.16 29.09
C GLY A 135 -8.57 -6.83 27.60
N PHE A 136 -7.38 -6.87 26.98
CA PHE A 136 -7.22 -6.63 25.55
C PHE A 136 -7.31 -7.97 24.80
N SER A 137 -8.54 -8.42 24.57
CA SER A 137 -8.79 -9.62 23.77
C SER A 137 -8.35 -9.36 22.34
N LEU A 138 -7.21 -9.92 21.95
CA LEU A 138 -6.64 -9.79 20.61
C LEU A 138 -7.62 -10.23 19.51
N MET A 139 -8.47 -11.22 19.81
CA MET A 139 -9.58 -11.61 18.95
C MET A 139 -10.63 -10.50 18.84
N ALA A 140 -11.02 -9.86 19.94
CA ALA A 140 -11.98 -8.75 19.92
C ALA A 140 -11.43 -7.54 19.14
N VAL A 141 -10.14 -7.27 19.25
CA VAL A 141 -9.46 -6.19 18.52
C VAL A 141 -9.42 -6.52 17.03
N MET A 142 -9.02 -7.74 16.64
CA MET A 142 -9.05 -8.19 15.24
C MET A 142 -10.46 -8.13 14.64
N THR A 143 -11.48 -8.58 15.38
CA THR A 143 -12.88 -8.52 14.94
C THR A 143 -13.37 -7.09 14.83
N SER A 144 -13.01 -6.20 15.77
CA SER A 144 -13.37 -4.78 15.70
C SER A 144 -12.72 -4.11 14.50
N VAL A 145 -11.48 -4.49 14.20
CA VAL A 145 -10.64 -3.90 13.17
C VAL A 145 -11.16 -4.26 11.76
N VAL A 146 -11.37 -5.55 11.53
CA VAL A 146 -12.00 -6.04 10.29
C VAL A 146 -13.45 -5.52 10.18
N GLY A 147 -14.17 -5.45 11.30
CA GLY A 147 -15.55 -4.96 11.36
C GLY A 147 -15.70 -3.50 10.92
N SER A 148 -14.87 -2.59 11.43
CA SER A 148 -14.89 -1.20 11.00
C SER A 148 -14.46 -1.02 9.54
N GLY A 149 -13.51 -1.82 9.05
CA GLY A 149 -13.15 -1.82 7.63
C GLY A 149 -14.30 -2.23 6.71
N LEU A 150 -15.07 -3.26 7.11
CA LEU A 150 -16.27 -3.70 6.37
C LEU A 150 -17.41 -2.67 6.44
N ILE A 151 -17.63 -2.03 7.59
CA ILE A 151 -18.61 -0.96 7.74
C ILE A 151 -18.25 0.24 6.85
N PHE A 152 -16.97 0.61 6.82
CA PHE A 152 -16.47 1.69 5.98
C PHE A 152 -16.69 1.39 4.49
N PHE A 153 -16.34 0.18 4.04
CA PHE A 153 -16.59 -0.29 2.67
C PHE A 153 -18.09 -0.33 2.33
N ALA A 154 -18.94 -0.75 3.28
CA ALA A 154 -20.39 -0.78 3.09
C ALA A 154 -21.00 0.62 2.95
N LEU A 155 -20.53 1.61 3.73
CA LEU A 155 -20.96 3.01 3.60
C LEU A 155 -20.61 3.60 2.24
N LEU A 156 -19.41 3.29 1.73
CA LEU A 156 -19.00 3.76 0.42
C LEU A 156 -19.77 3.07 -0.71
N THR A 157 -19.94 1.75 -0.61
CA THR A 157 -20.78 0.97 -1.53
C THR A 157 -22.20 1.53 -1.57
N LEU A 158 -22.77 1.90 -0.42
CA LEU A 158 -24.09 2.52 -0.35
C LEU A 158 -24.11 3.91 -1.03
N GLY A 159 -23.09 4.74 -0.79
CA GLY A 159 -22.93 6.03 -1.48
C GLY A 159 -22.82 5.89 -3.00
N TYR A 160 -22.05 4.89 -3.47
CA TYR A 160 -21.90 4.56 -4.87
C TYR A 160 -23.21 4.05 -5.49
N ILE A 161 -23.89 3.12 -4.82
CA ILE A 161 -25.20 2.60 -5.24
C ILE A 161 -26.25 3.73 -5.29
N TYR A 162 -26.21 4.66 -4.34
CA TYR A 162 -27.09 5.81 -4.33
C TYR A 162 -26.85 6.72 -5.54
N ASP A 163 -25.59 7.01 -5.87
CA ASP A 163 -25.24 7.84 -7.03
C ASP A 163 -25.62 7.15 -8.35
N TRP A 164 -25.40 5.83 -8.43
CA TRP A 164 -25.84 4.98 -9.54
C TRP A 164 -27.36 5.02 -9.72
N ARG A 165 -28.10 4.90 -8.61
CA ARG A 165 -29.58 4.91 -8.63
C ARG A 165 -30.14 6.29 -8.99
N ARG A 166 -29.46 7.37 -8.61
CA ARG A 166 -29.83 8.75 -9.01
C ARG A 166 -29.52 9.05 -10.47
N ARG A 167 -28.98 8.09 -11.21
CA ARG A 167 -28.69 8.22 -12.64
C ARG A 167 -27.83 9.44 -12.95
N ALA A 168 -26.86 9.74 -12.09
CA ALA A 168 -25.86 10.78 -12.33
C ALA A 168 -25.10 10.57 -13.66
N PHE A 169 -25.16 9.35 -14.21
CA PHE A 169 -24.60 8.92 -15.49
C PHE A 169 -25.59 8.85 -16.65
N ASP A 170 -26.80 9.43 -16.57
CA ASP A 170 -27.72 9.38 -17.72
C ASP A 170 -27.14 10.14 -18.93
N TRP A 171 -26.95 9.40 -20.02
CA TRP A 171 -26.27 9.83 -21.25
C TRP A 171 -27.18 10.49 -22.29
N SER A 172 -28.47 10.67 -21.99
CA SER A 172 -29.44 11.37 -22.86
C SER A 172 -29.16 12.86 -22.99
#